data_AF-A0A1M6F872-F1
#
_entry.id   AF-A0A1M6F872-F1
#
_cell.length_a   1.000
_cell.length_b   1.000
_cell.length_c   1.000
_cell.angle_alpha   90.00
_cell.angle_beta   90.00
_cell.angle_gamma   90.00
#
_symmetry.space_group_name_H-M   'P 1'
#
loop_
_entity.id
_entity.type
_entity.pdbx_description
1 polymer ?
#
loop_
_entity_poly.entity_id
_entity_poly.type
_entity_poly.pdbx_seq_one_letter_code
_entity_poly.pdbx_strand_id
1 'polypeptide(L)'
;MGLIGLAVPVLAGATVALAATYSPPSTAVSKINNYRGYSELTKAAEGMDIDQYTYNMTTWQISNGGFYKAMADKYKSAYSSGQKSEWRAKDGGDLATIDNNATIQEMRLLAIRYKETTNSNYKAAFKTSFNKAVNFLLTMQRSKGGLPQVWPKRGNYSDQITLNDNAMIRAMVTMMDIANKTSPFDSDIIDDATRSKMKASLEKAVDFLIKAQIVNNGAPTVWCAQHDTSSMKPVGARAYELASKSGSESAGAVWFLMVWPDQNASVQASIKGALAWYKKNKVSDLKFSKGNFVESQGASMWYRFYEVNNDNYFFCDREGESTKTQDIMKISEERRTGYQWAGDYGSALLSAESAYLSAIAAIGISSSSSSSTPASSSSVPQSSSSDVPSFSSSSDIESSSSGTTAFAAVPDLQGGCALVNLRVFSINGQLVKNVQVLSSNVSTQVKQLPQGTYLVETRMGNDFHKKLQVVR
;
A
#
# COMPACT_ATOMS: atom_id res chain seq x y z
N MET A 1 -13.06 49.63 52.15
CA MET A 1 -13.49 48.37 51.50
C MET A 1 -13.45 48.61 50.00
N GLY A 2 -12.44 48.05 49.32
CA GLY A 2 -12.12 48.36 47.92
C GLY A 2 -12.96 47.56 46.94
N LEU A 3 -13.42 48.22 45.87
CA LEU A 3 -13.87 47.57 44.64
C LEU A 3 -12.65 47.27 43.77
N ILE A 4 -12.40 46.00 43.49
CA ILE A 4 -11.44 45.55 42.47
C ILE A 4 -12.28 45.00 41.31
N GLY A 5 -12.22 45.68 40.17
CA GLY A 5 -12.74 45.18 38.90
C GLY A 5 -11.81 44.09 38.35
N LEU A 6 -12.35 42.90 38.12
CA LEU A 6 -11.67 41.82 37.42
C LEU A 6 -11.79 42.06 35.90
N ALA A 7 -10.66 42.35 35.25
CA ALA A 7 -10.53 42.29 33.81
C ALA A 7 -10.49 40.82 33.35
N VAL A 8 -11.35 40.46 32.40
CA VAL A 8 -11.34 39.16 31.72
C VAL A 8 -10.29 39.21 30.60
N PRO A 9 -9.28 38.33 30.56
CA PRO A 9 -8.39 38.25 29.43
C PRO A 9 -9.10 37.54 28.27
N VAL A 10 -9.15 38.20 27.12
CA VAL A 10 -9.55 37.59 25.84
C VAL A 10 -8.45 36.59 25.47
N LEU A 11 -8.73 35.29 25.57
CA LEU A 11 -7.87 34.26 24.99
C LEU A 11 -7.94 34.39 23.46
N ALA A 12 -6.85 34.85 22.84
CA ALA A 12 -6.64 34.72 21.41
C ALA A 12 -6.62 33.22 21.05
N GLY A 13 -7.63 32.77 20.31
CA GLY A 13 -7.69 31.40 19.80
C GLY A 13 -6.57 31.18 18.79
N ALA A 14 -5.57 30.37 19.16
CA ALA A 14 -4.60 29.86 18.21
C ALA A 14 -5.32 28.87 17.29
N THR A 15 -5.65 29.29 16.07
CA THR A 15 -6.05 28.37 15.00
C THR A 15 -4.84 27.54 14.61
N VAL A 16 -4.77 26.30 15.10
CA VAL A 16 -3.83 25.30 14.61
C VAL A 16 -4.23 25.00 13.16
N ALA A 17 -3.49 25.54 12.20
CA ALA A 17 -3.60 25.12 10.81
C ALA A 17 -3.24 23.62 10.75
N LEU A 18 -4.23 22.76 10.54
CA LEU A 18 -4.00 21.34 10.26
C LEU A 18 -3.19 21.27 8.97
N ALA A 19 -1.92 20.86 9.08
CA ALA A 19 -1.09 20.59 7.93
C ALA A 19 -1.84 19.65 6.97
N ALA A 20 -1.91 19.99 5.68
CA ALA A 20 -2.54 19.15 4.67
C ALA A 20 -1.95 17.74 4.75
N THR A 21 -2.74 16.79 5.22
CA THR A 21 -2.34 15.39 5.31
C THR A 21 -2.15 14.86 3.90
N TYR A 22 -1.02 14.20 3.65
CA TYR A 22 -0.74 13.55 2.37
C TYR A 22 -1.90 12.63 1.96
N SER A 23 -2.42 12.83 0.75
CA SER A 23 -3.39 11.93 0.13
C SER A 23 -2.72 11.16 -1.01
N PRO A 24 -2.61 9.83 -0.92
CA PRO A 24 -1.96 9.04 -1.96
C PRO A 24 -2.76 9.01 -3.26
N PRO A 25 -2.11 8.81 -4.43
CA PRO A 25 -2.81 8.62 -5.70
C PRO A 25 -3.80 7.45 -5.64
N SER A 26 -5.01 7.63 -6.18
CA SER A 26 -6.03 6.57 -6.21
C SER A 26 -5.56 5.31 -6.92
N THR A 27 -4.72 5.44 -7.95
CA THR A 27 -4.06 4.31 -8.63
C THR A 27 -3.18 3.51 -7.67
N ALA A 28 -2.41 4.18 -6.81
CA ALA A 28 -1.56 3.51 -5.83
C ALA A 28 -2.41 2.78 -4.77
N VAL A 29 -3.46 3.42 -4.26
CA VAL A 29 -4.42 2.81 -3.34
C VAL A 29 -5.07 1.56 -3.97
N SER A 30 -5.51 1.66 -5.22
CA SER A 30 -6.10 0.56 -5.99
C SER A 30 -5.12 -0.61 -6.17
N LYS A 31 -3.86 -0.33 -6.52
CA LYS A 31 -2.84 -1.37 -6.65
C LYS A 31 -2.53 -2.04 -5.32
N ILE A 32 -2.51 -1.29 -4.22
CA ILE A 32 -2.28 -1.85 -2.89
C ILE A 32 -3.43 -2.75 -2.43
N ASN A 33 -4.68 -2.46 -2.83
CA ASN A 33 -5.82 -3.33 -2.56
C ASN A 33 -5.65 -4.75 -3.14
N ASN A 34 -4.93 -4.91 -4.26
CA ASN A 34 -4.68 -6.23 -4.84
C ASN A 34 -3.84 -7.15 -3.94
N TYR A 35 -3.10 -6.57 -2.97
CA TYR A 35 -2.33 -7.35 -2.00
C TYR A 35 -3.17 -7.88 -0.83
N ARG A 36 -4.44 -7.46 -0.72
CA ARG A 36 -5.37 -7.87 0.35
C ARG A 36 -6.20 -9.12 0.01
N GLY A 37 -5.92 -9.79 -1.10
CA GLY A 37 -6.67 -10.95 -1.55
C GLY A 37 -6.52 -12.18 -0.65
N TYR A 38 -7.62 -12.93 -0.53
CA TYR A 38 -7.72 -14.23 0.17
C TYR A 38 -8.68 -15.19 -0.58
N SER A 39 -8.89 -14.93 -1.88
CA SER A 39 -9.90 -15.62 -2.69
C SER A 39 -9.57 -17.08 -2.94
N GLU A 40 -8.30 -17.49 -2.85
CA GLU A 40 -7.89 -18.89 -2.91
C GLU A 40 -8.59 -19.70 -1.79
N LEU A 41 -8.63 -19.15 -0.58
CA LEU A 41 -9.26 -19.79 0.57
C LEU A 41 -10.78 -19.85 0.43
N THR A 42 -11.42 -18.75 0.02
CA THR A 42 -12.88 -18.72 -0.11
C THR A 42 -13.37 -19.59 -1.25
N LYS A 43 -12.62 -19.68 -2.37
CA LYS A 43 -12.92 -20.59 -3.47
C LYS A 43 -12.79 -22.05 -3.04
N ALA A 44 -11.73 -22.39 -2.31
CA ALA A 44 -11.58 -23.75 -1.78
C ALA A 44 -12.69 -24.11 -0.79
N ALA A 45 -13.20 -23.14 -0.03
CA ALA A 45 -14.30 -23.34 0.91
C ALA A 45 -15.71 -23.41 0.27
N GLU A 46 -15.83 -23.23 -1.06
CA GLU A 46 -17.13 -23.29 -1.73
C GLU A 46 -17.85 -24.63 -1.45
N GLY A 47 -19.11 -24.55 -1.03
CA GLY A 47 -19.91 -25.71 -0.63
C GLY A 47 -19.67 -26.21 0.80
N MET A 48 -18.83 -25.52 1.58
CA MET A 48 -18.55 -25.83 2.99
C MET A 48 -18.92 -24.63 3.88
N ASP A 49 -19.30 -24.90 5.13
CA ASP A 49 -19.38 -23.84 6.13
C ASP A 49 -18.01 -23.18 6.32
N ILE A 50 -17.93 -21.87 6.06
CA ILE A 50 -16.65 -21.15 6.03
C ILE A 50 -16.01 -21.07 7.43
N ASP A 51 -16.81 -21.12 8.50
CA ASP A 51 -16.32 -21.18 9.87
C ASP A 51 -15.66 -22.53 10.17
N GLN A 52 -16.29 -23.64 9.77
CA GLN A 52 -15.69 -24.98 9.86
C GLN A 52 -14.41 -25.09 9.01
N TYR A 53 -14.42 -24.56 7.78
CA TYR A 53 -13.23 -24.50 6.92
C TYR A 53 -12.09 -23.72 7.61
N THR A 54 -12.41 -22.55 8.16
CA THR A 54 -11.43 -21.70 8.85
C THR A 54 -10.94 -22.35 10.14
N TYR A 55 -11.80 -23.09 10.85
CA TYR A 55 -11.41 -23.86 12.03
C TYR A 55 -10.44 -24.98 11.65
N ASN A 56 -10.75 -25.75 10.61
CA ASN A 56 -9.86 -26.77 10.07
C ASN A 56 -8.52 -26.16 9.66
N MET A 57 -8.52 -25.01 8.97
CA MET A 57 -7.31 -24.26 8.66
C MET A 57 -6.44 -23.99 9.91
N THR A 58 -7.02 -23.60 11.06
CA THR A 58 -6.23 -23.39 12.29
C THR A 58 -5.47 -24.64 12.75
N THR A 59 -6.00 -25.84 12.48
CA THR A 59 -5.33 -27.09 12.84
C THR A 59 -4.11 -27.39 11.96
N TRP A 60 -4.05 -26.81 10.76
CA TRP A 60 -2.90 -26.88 9.84
C TRP A 60 -1.84 -25.82 10.11
N GLN A 61 -2.08 -24.87 11.02
CA GLN A 61 -1.05 -23.89 11.41
C GLN A 61 0.18 -24.59 11.99
N ILE A 62 1.36 -24.19 11.55
CA ILE A 62 2.63 -24.75 12.03
C ILE A 62 2.88 -24.23 13.45
N SER A 63 3.62 -24.99 14.28
CA SER A 63 3.91 -24.62 15.68
C SER A 63 4.60 -23.26 15.82
N ASN A 64 5.31 -22.85 14.77
CA ASN A 64 6.02 -21.58 14.65
C ASN A 64 5.06 -20.38 14.37
N GLY A 65 3.77 -20.65 14.15
CA GLY A 65 2.70 -19.67 13.98
C GLY A 65 2.37 -19.29 12.54
N GLY A 66 3.22 -19.63 11.57
CA GLY A 66 2.92 -19.40 10.17
C GLY A 66 2.18 -20.57 9.50
N PHE A 67 1.90 -20.41 8.20
CA PHE A 67 1.28 -21.41 7.35
C PHE A 67 2.22 -21.80 6.20
N TYR A 68 1.99 -22.99 5.63
CA TYR A 68 2.62 -23.39 4.37
C TYR A 68 1.76 -22.97 3.18
N LYS A 69 2.36 -22.88 1.99
CA LYS A 69 1.69 -22.41 0.77
C LYS A 69 0.89 -23.52 0.07
N ALA A 70 -0.05 -23.12 -0.78
CA ALA A 70 -0.88 -24.03 -1.60
C ALA A 70 -1.67 -25.07 -0.77
N MET A 71 -2.12 -24.66 0.42
CA MET A 71 -2.82 -25.53 1.38
C MET A 71 -4.35 -25.35 1.35
N ALA A 72 -4.90 -24.47 0.51
CA ALA A 72 -6.31 -24.09 0.54
C ALA A 72 -7.26 -25.30 0.47
N ASP A 73 -6.99 -26.28 -0.41
CA ASP A 73 -7.81 -27.50 -0.48
C ASP A 73 -7.64 -28.42 0.74
N LYS A 74 -6.46 -28.43 1.37
CA LYS A 74 -6.19 -29.25 2.57
C LYS A 74 -7.01 -28.79 3.77
N TYR A 75 -7.32 -27.49 3.85
CA TYR A 75 -8.12 -26.91 4.92
C TYR A 75 -9.60 -27.36 4.90
N LYS A 76 -10.07 -28.07 3.86
CA LYS A 76 -11.40 -28.71 3.87
C LYS A 76 -11.58 -29.73 4.99
N SER A 77 -10.49 -30.32 5.46
CA SER A 77 -10.49 -31.28 6.58
C SER A 77 -9.53 -30.83 7.67
N ALA A 78 -9.88 -31.09 8.93
CA ALA A 78 -8.97 -30.88 10.04
C ALA A 78 -7.69 -31.72 9.86
N TYR A 79 -6.55 -31.15 10.22
CA TYR A 79 -5.28 -31.86 10.24
C TYR A 79 -5.36 -33.03 11.23
N SER A 80 -5.03 -34.22 10.77
CA SER A 80 -5.06 -35.45 11.58
C SER A 80 -3.66 -35.95 11.93
N SER A 81 -2.74 -36.01 10.96
CA SER A 81 -1.37 -36.48 11.14
C SER A 81 -0.50 -36.12 9.92
N GLY A 82 0.81 -36.29 10.04
CA GLY A 82 1.76 -36.05 8.94
C GLY A 82 2.56 -34.75 9.06
N GLN A 83 2.91 -34.18 7.91
CA GLN A 83 3.65 -32.91 7.84
C GLN A 83 2.68 -31.79 7.46
N LYS A 84 2.85 -30.62 8.07
CA LYS A 84 2.10 -29.40 7.72
C LYS A 84 2.80 -28.56 6.66
N SER A 85 4.02 -28.94 6.30
CA SER A 85 4.86 -28.29 5.29
C SER A 85 5.68 -29.34 4.54
N GLU A 86 5.86 -29.13 3.25
CA GLU A 86 6.84 -29.91 2.47
C GLU A 86 8.27 -29.42 2.71
N TRP A 87 8.44 -28.27 3.36
CA TRP A 87 9.74 -27.70 3.69
C TRP A 87 10.07 -27.92 5.17
N ARG A 88 11.29 -28.40 5.40
CA ARG A 88 11.76 -28.79 6.73
C ARG A 88 13.04 -28.04 7.09
N ALA A 89 13.15 -27.65 8.35
CA ALA A 89 14.39 -27.10 8.88
C ALA A 89 15.46 -28.20 8.96
N LYS A 90 16.75 -27.82 8.92
CA LYS A 90 17.87 -28.77 8.97
C LYS A 90 17.90 -29.58 10.27
N ASP A 91 17.48 -28.96 11.37
CA ASP A 91 17.37 -29.50 12.72
C ASP A 91 15.98 -30.11 13.02
N GLY A 92 15.08 -30.15 12.02
CA GLY A 92 13.74 -30.72 12.14
C GLY A 92 12.65 -29.68 12.39
N GLY A 93 11.41 -30.06 12.09
CA GLY A 93 10.24 -29.18 12.15
C GLY A 93 9.82 -28.63 10.79
N ASP A 94 8.53 -28.31 10.68
CA ASP A 94 7.91 -27.72 9.50
C ASP A 94 8.30 -26.24 9.37
N LEU A 95 8.52 -25.79 8.13
CA LEU A 95 8.80 -24.39 7.81
C LEU A 95 7.54 -23.70 7.28
N ALA A 96 7.30 -22.49 7.77
CA ALA A 96 6.23 -21.62 7.29
C ALA A 96 6.80 -20.55 6.35
N THR A 97 5.93 -19.95 5.54
CA THR A 97 6.33 -19.04 4.46
C THR A 97 5.36 -17.89 4.30
N ILE A 98 5.85 -16.80 3.70
CA ILE A 98 5.03 -15.70 3.14
C ILE A 98 4.97 -15.74 1.60
N ASP A 99 5.56 -16.78 1.02
CA ASP A 99 5.49 -17.10 -0.42
C ASP A 99 4.07 -17.51 -0.84
N ASN A 100 3.67 -17.19 -2.08
CA ASN A 100 2.35 -17.52 -2.64
C ASN A 100 1.18 -17.23 -1.70
N ASN A 101 1.15 -16.01 -1.13
CA ASN A 101 0.12 -15.51 -0.20
C ASN A 101 0.07 -16.18 1.18
N ALA A 102 0.82 -17.26 1.40
CA ALA A 102 0.75 -18.05 2.63
C ALA A 102 1.00 -17.19 3.88
N THR A 103 0.37 -17.59 4.96
CA THR A 103 0.26 -16.85 6.22
C THR A 103 -0.55 -15.56 6.10
N ILE A 104 -0.36 -14.76 5.06
CA ILE A 104 -0.99 -13.45 4.92
C ILE A 104 -2.48 -13.55 4.60
N GLN A 105 -2.87 -14.43 3.68
CA GLN A 105 -4.30 -14.63 3.36
C GLN A 105 -5.05 -15.32 4.50
N GLU A 106 -4.41 -16.28 5.18
CA GLU A 106 -4.96 -16.95 6.35
C GLU A 106 -5.20 -15.96 7.50
N MET A 107 -4.25 -15.07 7.79
CA MET A 107 -4.42 -13.99 8.77
C MET A 107 -5.66 -13.13 8.48
N ARG A 108 -5.90 -12.79 7.21
CA ARG A 108 -7.04 -11.98 6.81
C ARG A 108 -8.36 -12.75 6.98
N LEU A 109 -8.41 -14.01 6.54
CA LEU A 109 -9.61 -14.84 6.74
C LEU A 109 -9.92 -15.02 8.23
N LEU A 110 -8.91 -15.29 9.06
CA LEU A 110 -9.06 -15.41 10.51
C LEU A 110 -9.67 -14.15 11.13
N ALA A 111 -9.21 -12.97 10.73
CA ALA A 111 -9.72 -11.70 11.21
C ALA A 111 -11.17 -11.43 10.78
N ILE A 112 -11.53 -11.76 9.54
CA ILE A 112 -12.90 -11.69 9.03
C ILE A 112 -13.81 -12.63 9.83
N ARG A 113 -13.44 -13.91 9.91
CA ARG A 113 -14.27 -14.91 10.59
C ARG A 113 -14.39 -14.67 12.08
N TYR A 114 -13.36 -14.13 12.73
CA TYR A 114 -13.43 -13.72 14.13
C TYR A 114 -14.50 -12.65 14.39
N LYS A 115 -14.67 -11.69 13.47
CA LYS A 115 -15.71 -10.66 13.57
C LYS A 115 -17.12 -11.23 13.37
N GLU A 116 -17.25 -12.21 12.47
CA GLU A 116 -18.54 -12.68 11.98
C GLU A 116 -19.08 -13.92 12.72
N THR A 117 -18.20 -14.78 13.25
CA THR A 117 -18.63 -16.02 13.89
C THR A 117 -19.37 -15.77 15.20
N THR A 118 -20.46 -16.49 15.40
CA THR A 118 -21.20 -16.54 16.67
C THR A 118 -20.79 -17.74 17.54
N ASN A 119 -19.99 -18.66 17.01
CA ASN A 119 -19.49 -19.82 17.74
C ASN A 119 -18.30 -19.41 18.62
N SER A 120 -18.47 -19.48 19.93
CA SER A 120 -17.45 -19.06 20.91
C SER A 120 -16.14 -19.86 20.82
N ASN A 121 -16.22 -21.16 20.51
CA ASN A 121 -15.04 -22.01 20.36
C ASN A 121 -14.25 -21.62 19.11
N TYR A 122 -14.94 -21.37 17.99
CA TYR A 122 -14.30 -20.91 16.76
C TYR A 122 -13.69 -19.53 16.92
N LYS A 123 -14.42 -18.62 17.57
CA LYS A 123 -13.92 -17.28 17.89
C LYS A 123 -12.60 -17.33 18.67
N ALA A 124 -12.51 -18.17 19.70
CA ALA A 124 -11.29 -18.36 20.49
C ALA A 124 -10.15 -18.97 19.65
N ALA A 125 -10.45 -19.98 18.81
CA ALA A 125 -9.48 -20.60 17.93
C ALA A 125 -8.93 -19.60 16.89
N PHE A 126 -9.79 -18.79 16.28
CA PHE A 126 -9.39 -17.79 15.29
C PHE A 126 -8.50 -16.71 15.91
N LYS A 127 -8.87 -16.19 17.08
CA LYS A 127 -8.04 -15.23 17.83
C LYS A 127 -6.67 -15.80 18.17
N THR A 128 -6.63 -17.03 18.67
CA THR A 128 -5.37 -17.70 19.02
C THR A 128 -4.48 -17.91 17.79
N SER A 129 -5.05 -18.43 16.70
CA SER A 129 -4.33 -18.66 15.45
C SER A 129 -3.82 -17.36 14.84
N PHE A 130 -4.64 -16.29 14.84
CA PHE A 130 -4.25 -14.98 14.35
C PHE A 130 -3.04 -14.41 15.11
N ASN A 131 -3.07 -14.45 16.44
CA ASN A 131 -1.96 -13.92 17.25
C ASN A 131 -0.67 -14.75 17.10
N LYS A 132 -0.77 -16.06 16.84
CA LYS A 132 0.39 -16.88 16.46
C LYS A 132 0.99 -16.42 15.12
N ALA A 133 0.16 -16.11 14.13
CA ALA A 133 0.63 -15.60 12.84
C ALA A 133 1.23 -14.18 12.93
N VAL A 134 0.68 -13.33 13.81
CA VAL A 134 1.29 -12.04 14.16
C VAL A 134 2.69 -12.24 14.75
N ASN A 135 2.83 -13.14 15.72
CA ASN A 135 4.13 -13.46 16.31
C ASN A 135 5.10 -14.04 15.28
N PHE A 136 4.62 -14.85 14.34
CA PHE A 136 5.43 -15.35 13.22
C PHE A 136 6.02 -14.20 12.39
N LEU A 137 5.20 -13.22 11.95
CA LEU A 137 5.70 -12.07 11.17
C LEU A 137 6.70 -11.22 11.96
N LEU A 138 6.43 -10.98 13.25
CA LEU A 138 7.35 -10.24 14.12
C LEU A 138 8.67 -10.99 14.33
N THR A 139 8.64 -12.31 14.44
CA THR A 139 9.82 -13.14 14.72
C THR A 139 10.67 -13.36 13.47
N MET A 140 10.08 -13.47 12.29
CA MET A 140 10.82 -13.70 11.05
C MET A 140 11.60 -12.47 10.58
N GLN A 141 11.16 -11.26 10.96
CA GLN A 141 11.77 -10.00 10.54
C GLN A 141 13.26 -9.96 10.92
N ARG A 142 14.12 -9.61 9.95
CA ARG A 142 15.56 -9.49 10.18
C ARG A 142 15.89 -8.17 10.86
N SER A 143 17.08 -8.09 11.46
CA SER A 143 17.53 -6.90 12.21
C SER A 143 17.53 -5.61 11.38
N LYS A 144 17.70 -5.71 10.06
CA LYS A 144 17.63 -4.58 9.11
C LYS A 144 16.21 -4.27 8.63
N GLY A 145 15.18 -4.93 9.15
CA GLY A 145 13.77 -4.64 8.89
C GLY A 145 13.13 -5.45 7.76
N GLY A 146 13.92 -6.07 6.89
CA GLY A 146 13.39 -6.93 5.82
C GLY A 146 12.75 -8.22 6.34
N LEU A 147 11.80 -8.76 5.57
CA LEU A 147 11.19 -10.07 5.83
C LEU A 147 11.73 -11.14 4.86
N PRO A 148 12.20 -12.30 5.36
CA PRO A 148 12.61 -13.40 4.51
C PRO A 148 11.41 -14.11 3.85
N GLN A 149 11.66 -14.97 2.85
CA GLN A 149 10.58 -15.78 2.27
C GLN A 149 10.04 -16.79 3.28
N VAL A 150 10.95 -17.45 4.01
CA VAL A 150 10.67 -18.60 4.87
C VAL A 150 11.20 -18.37 6.28
N TRP A 151 10.48 -18.90 7.27
CA TRP A 151 10.95 -18.97 8.65
C TRP A 151 10.45 -20.24 9.36
N PRO A 152 11.25 -20.89 10.22
CA PRO A 152 12.70 -20.70 10.47
C PRO A 152 13.59 -20.83 9.22
N LYS A 153 14.91 -20.57 9.38
CA LYS A 153 15.84 -20.59 8.24
C LYS A 153 15.85 -21.96 7.56
N ARG A 154 15.78 -21.96 6.23
CA ARG A 154 15.85 -23.15 5.38
C ARG A 154 17.29 -23.48 4.93
N GLY A 155 18.19 -22.51 4.95
CA GLY A 155 19.59 -22.67 4.53
C GLY A 155 19.85 -22.42 3.04
N ASN A 156 18.99 -21.64 2.37
CA ASN A 156 19.16 -21.27 0.96
C ASN A 156 18.62 -19.85 0.70
N TYR A 157 18.41 -19.46 -0.57
CA TYR A 157 17.93 -18.13 -0.94
C TYR A 157 16.64 -17.69 -0.22
N SER A 158 15.80 -18.63 0.23
CA SER A 158 14.57 -18.31 0.96
C SER A 158 14.80 -17.68 2.34
N ASP A 159 16.04 -17.69 2.83
CA ASP A 159 16.46 -16.98 4.03
C ASP A 159 16.70 -15.48 3.81
N GLN A 160 16.82 -15.06 2.55
CA GLN A 160 17.10 -13.68 2.13
C GLN A 160 15.84 -12.82 2.16
N ILE A 161 16.00 -11.50 2.26
CA ILE A 161 14.86 -10.58 2.22
C ILE A 161 14.19 -10.69 0.85
N THR A 162 12.89 -10.92 0.82
CA THR A 162 12.20 -11.40 -0.39
C THR A 162 11.11 -10.44 -0.84
N LEU A 163 11.40 -9.65 -1.87
CA LEU A 163 10.41 -8.87 -2.62
C LEU A 163 9.71 -9.70 -3.69
N ASN A 164 10.34 -10.80 -4.14
CA ASN A 164 9.80 -11.73 -5.13
C ASN A 164 8.35 -12.14 -4.86
N ASP A 165 7.55 -12.19 -5.92
CA ASP A 165 6.12 -12.47 -5.91
C ASP A 165 5.34 -11.56 -4.94
N ASN A 166 5.88 -10.36 -4.70
CA ASN A 166 5.40 -9.37 -3.74
C ASN A 166 5.30 -9.91 -2.30
N ALA A 167 6.08 -10.92 -1.91
CA ALA A 167 5.94 -11.60 -0.61
C ALA A 167 6.06 -10.62 0.57
N MET A 168 7.17 -9.88 0.67
CA MET A 168 7.36 -8.86 1.70
C MET A 168 6.36 -7.70 1.55
N ILE A 169 6.03 -7.26 0.33
CA ILE A 169 5.07 -6.16 0.13
C ILE A 169 3.68 -6.53 0.67
N ARG A 170 3.23 -7.75 0.43
CA ARG A 170 1.95 -8.26 0.95
C ARG A 170 1.94 -8.34 2.48
N ALA A 171 3.06 -8.77 3.07
CA ALA A 171 3.23 -8.74 4.52
C ALA A 171 3.12 -7.30 5.03
N MET A 172 3.85 -6.35 4.44
CA MET A 172 3.81 -4.93 4.82
C MET A 172 2.40 -4.33 4.72
N VAL A 173 1.62 -4.66 3.69
CA VAL A 173 0.22 -4.20 3.56
C VAL A 173 -0.64 -4.72 4.71
N THR A 174 -0.50 -5.99 5.08
CA THR A 174 -1.22 -6.57 6.22
C THR A 174 -0.76 -5.96 7.54
N MET A 175 0.54 -5.72 7.72
CA MET A 175 1.09 -5.01 8.89
C MET A 175 0.54 -3.58 8.98
N MET A 176 0.41 -2.88 7.85
CA MET A 176 -0.18 -1.54 7.76
C MET A 176 -1.64 -1.53 8.14
N ASP A 177 -2.43 -2.49 7.63
CA ASP A 177 -3.84 -2.62 7.98
C ASP A 177 -4.03 -2.94 9.48
N ILE A 178 -3.19 -3.82 10.04
CA ILE A 178 -3.17 -4.10 11.48
C ILE A 178 -2.83 -2.83 12.27
N ALA A 179 -1.74 -2.15 11.93
CA ALA A 179 -1.30 -0.94 12.62
C ALA A 179 -2.37 0.15 12.63
N ASN A 180 -3.09 0.31 11.52
CA ASN A 180 -4.08 1.37 11.31
C ASN A 180 -5.50 0.99 11.76
N LYS A 181 -5.71 -0.21 12.31
CA LYS A 181 -7.06 -0.74 12.61
C LYS A 181 -7.96 -0.72 11.37
N THR A 182 -7.40 -1.02 10.19
CA THR A 182 -8.19 -1.17 8.96
C THR A 182 -8.95 -2.49 9.03
N SER A 183 -10.25 -2.48 8.70
CA SER A 183 -11.05 -3.72 8.60
C SER A 183 -10.34 -4.75 7.71
N PRO A 184 -10.24 -6.03 8.14
CA PRO A 184 -10.94 -6.67 9.27
C PRO A 184 -10.20 -6.62 10.63
N PHE A 185 -9.11 -5.87 10.77
CA PHE A 185 -8.27 -5.84 11.99
C PHE A 185 -8.68 -4.77 13.02
N ASP A 186 -9.88 -4.22 12.86
CA ASP A 186 -10.56 -3.21 13.67
C ASP A 186 -11.35 -3.80 14.86
N SER A 187 -11.14 -5.08 15.17
CA SER A 187 -11.74 -5.77 16.32
C SER A 187 -10.75 -5.97 17.47
N ASP A 188 -11.20 -6.62 18.55
CA ASP A 188 -10.39 -7.03 19.69
C ASP A 188 -9.57 -8.31 19.44
N ILE A 189 -9.47 -8.78 18.18
CA ILE A 189 -8.67 -9.96 17.82
C ILE A 189 -7.19 -9.81 18.23
N ILE A 190 -6.70 -8.57 18.30
CA ILE A 190 -5.33 -8.20 18.69
C ILE A 190 -5.37 -6.98 19.61
N ASP A 191 -4.56 -7.02 20.66
CA ASP A 191 -4.42 -5.92 21.61
C ASP A 191 -3.58 -4.75 21.05
N ASP A 192 -3.72 -3.57 21.66
CA ASP A 192 -3.04 -2.36 21.17
C ASP A 192 -1.51 -2.42 21.38
N ALA A 193 -1.01 -3.12 22.40
CA ALA A 193 0.43 -3.26 22.61
C ALA A 193 1.11 -4.06 21.48
N THR A 194 0.48 -5.14 21.05
CA THR A 194 0.93 -5.99 19.94
C THR A 194 0.75 -5.26 18.62
N ARG A 195 -0.32 -4.47 18.47
CA ARG A 195 -0.50 -3.57 17.32
C ARG A 195 0.61 -2.54 17.20
N SER A 196 1.06 -1.94 18.32
CA SER A 196 2.21 -1.03 18.33
C SER A 196 3.52 -1.71 17.94
N LYS A 197 3.75 -2.97 18.36
CA LYS A 197 4.89 -3.77 17.88
C LYS A 197 4.84 -3.99 16.37
N MET A 198 3.65 -4.26 15.83
CA MET A 198 3.45 -4.41 14.39
C MET A 198 3.75 -3.11 13.64
N LYS A 199 3.29 -1.96 14.16
CA LYS A 199 3.61 -0.64 13.60
C LYS A 199 5.12 -0.39 13.57
N ALA A 200 5.83 -0.62 14.69
CA ALA A 200 7.28 -0.45 14.76
C ALA A 200 8.02 -1.41 13.80
N SER A 201 7.51 -2.63 13.64
CA SER A 201 8.02 -3.60 12.66
C SER A 201 7.81 -3.11 11.22
N LEU A 202 6.65 -2.52 10.91
CA LEU A 202 6.36 -1.94 9.60
C LEU A 202 7.28 -0.76 9.27
N GLU A 203 7.53 0.13 10.23
CA GLU A 203 8.45 1.26 10.05
C GLU A 203 9.87 0.78 9.70
N LYS A 204 10.35 -0.30 10.32
CA LYS A 204 11.62 -0.95 9.95
C LYS A 204 11.58 -1.56 8.54
N ALA A 205 10.45 -2.11 8.11
CA ALA A 205 10.30 -2.65 6.76
C ALA A 205 10.33 -1.53 5.69
N VAL A 206 9.77 -0.36 5.99
CA VAL A 206 9.87 0.84 5.13
C VAL A 206 11.31 1.35 5.07
N ASP A 207 11.97 1.46 6.22
CA ASP A 207 13.40 1.82 6.30
C ASP A 207 14.28 0.86 5.49
N PHE A 208 13.99 -0.44 5.53
CA PHE A 208 14.64 -1.44 4.68
C PHE A 208 14.45 -1.11 3.20
N LEU A 209 13.22 -0.84 2.72
CA LEU A 209 13.01 -0.51 1.30
C LEU A 209 13.87 0.68 0.88
N ILE A 210 13.90 1.75 1.67
CA ILE A 210 14.68 2.94 1.35
C ILE A 210 16.18 2.61 1.29
N LYS A 211 16.70 1.89 2.29
CA LYS A 211 18.14 1.58 2.40
C LYS A 211 18.63 0.49 1.44
N ALA A 212 17.76 -0.43 1.04
CA ALA A 212 18.08 -1.50 0.10
C ALA A 212 17.94 -1.07 -1.37
N GLN A 213 17.39 0.12 -1.63
CA GLN A 213 17.25 0.61 -3.00
C GLN A 213 18.61 0.72 -3.67
N ILE A 214 18.71 0.22 -4.90
CA ILE A 214 19.94 0.19 -5.66
C ILE A 214 20.25 1.61 -6.12
N VAL A 215 21.46 2.10 -5.83
CA VAL A 215 21.91 3.45 -6.20
C VAL A 215 23.01 3.33 -7.24
N ASN A 216 22.81 3.96 -8.40
CA ASN A 216 23.80 4.03 -9.47
C ASN A 216 24.18 5.50 -9.67
N ASN A 217 25.49 5.81 -9.64
CA ASN A 217 26.00 7.16 -9.85
C ASN A 217 25.33 8.23 -8.96
N GLY A 218 25.06 7.87 -7.70
CA GLY A 218 24.40 8.75 -6.73
C GLY A 218 22.88 8.89 -6.88
N ALA A 219 22.27 8.26 -7.89
CA ALA A 219 20.82 8.30 -8.12
C ALA A 219 20.14 7.00 -7.68
N PRO A 220 19.06 7.06 -6.86
CA PRO A 220 18.24 5.89 -6.56
C PRO A 220 17.59 5.34 -7.82
N THR A 221 17.57 4.02 -7.95
CA THR A 221 16.95 3.30 -9.06
C THR A 221 15.77 2.48 -8.54
N VAL A 222 15.90 1.15 -8.49
CA VAL A 222 14.87 0.21 -8.09
C VAL A 222 15.47 -0.87 -7.18
N TRP A 223 14.79 -2.00 -7.00
CA TRP A 223 15.20 -3.09 -6.10
C TRP A 223 15.48 -4.38 -6.84
N CYS A 224 16.19 -5.30 -6.18
CA CYS A 224 16.28 -6.69 -6.58
C CYS A 224 15.05 -7.48 -6.10
N ALA A 225 14.78 -8.63 -6.70
CA ALA A 225 13.77 -9.55 -6.19
C ALA A 225 14.14 -10.12 -4.81
N GLN A 226 15.45 -10.22 -4.51
CA GLN A 226 15.97 -10.64 -3.21
C GLN A 226 17.17 -9.79 -2.79
N HIS A 227 17.28 -9.58 -1.49
CA HIS A 227 18.35 -8.80 -0.88
C HIS A 227 18.96 -9.54 0.31
N ASP A 228 20.27 -9.42 0.47
CA ASP A 228 20.98 -10.03 1.57
C ASP A 228 20.50 -9.52 2.92
N THR A 229 20.29 -10.42 3.88
CA THR A 229 19.75 -10.07 5.21
C THR A 229 20.63 -9.11 6.02
N SER A 230 21.94 -9.07 5.75
CA SER A 230 22.90 -8.31 6.56
C SER A 230 23.35 -7.03 5.86
N SER A 231 23.78 -7.16 4.60
CA SER A 231 24.31 -6.08 3.77
C SER A 231 23.25 -5.32 2.98
N MET A 232 22.03 -5.87 2.85
CA MET A 232 20.94 -5.34 2.01
C MET A 232 21.28 -5.25 0.52
N LYS A 233 22.40 -5.82 0.07
CA LYS A 233 22.78 -5.84 -1.34
C LYS A 233 21.89 -6.81 -2.14
N PRO A 234 21.69 -6.56 -3.45
CA PRO A 234 21.06 -7.52 -4.35
C PRO A 234 21.75 -8.89 -4.27
N VAL A 235 20.95 -9.95 -4.18
CA VAL A 235 21.41 -11.34 -4.25
C VAL A 235 20.51 -12.12 -5.20
N GLY A 236 21.03 -13.22 -5.74
CA GLY A 236 20.23 -14.13 -6.55
C GLY A 236 19.34 -15.06 -5.71
N ALA A 237 18.45 -15.76 -6.39
CA ALA A 237 17.60 -16.79 -5.81
C ALA A 237 17.81 -18.16 -6.49
N ARG A 238 16.90 -18.55 -7.37
CA ARG A 238 17.08 -19.76 -8.21
C ARG A 238 18.19 -19.48 -9.23
N ALA A 239 18.74 -20.53 -9.86
CA ALA A 239 19.87 -20.40 -10.78
C ALA A 239 19.64 -19.35 -11.89
N TYR A 240 18.41 -19.26 -12.39
CA TYR A 240 18.00 -18.31 -13.43
C TYR A 240 17.54 -16.93 -12.89
N GLU A 241 17.68 -16.67 -11.59
CA GLU A 241 17.30 -15.42 -10.92
C GLU A 241 18.54 -14.81 -10.27
N LEU A 242 19.37 -14.17 -11.09
CA LEU A 242 20.63 -13.57 -10.63
C LEU A 242 20.37 -12.25 -9.88
N ALA A 243 21.37 -11.83 -9.10
CA ALA A 243 21.37 -10.50 -8.49
C ALA A 243 21.19 -9.42 -9.56
N SER A 244 20.14 -8.61 -9.44
CA SER A 244 19.69 -7.73 -10.52
C SER A 244 18.82 -6.59 -10.02
N LYS A 245 18.60 -5.59 -10.86
CA LYS A 245 17.43 -4.71 -10.75
C LYS A 245 16.23 -5.45 -11.32
N SER A 246 15.16 -5.58 -10.55
CA SER A 246 13.93 -6.27 -10.95
C SER A 246 12.92 -5.28 -11.53
N GLY A 247 12.53 -5.47 -12.79
CA GLY A 247 11.44 -4.69 -13.39
C GLY A 247 10.08 -5.03 -12.80
N SER A 248 9.88 -6.29 -12.39
CA SER A 248 8.62 -6.82 -11.82
C SER A 248 8.46 -6.39 -10.36
N GLU A 249 9.36 -6.84 -9.49
CA GLU A 249 9.14 -6.80 -8.04
C GLU A 249 9.27 -5.39 -7.46
N SER A 250 10.01 -4.52 -8.16
CA SER A 250 10.16 -3.12 -7.77
C SER A 250 8.85 -2.34 -7.83
N ALA A 251 7.88 -2.76 -8.64
CA ALA A 251 6.61 -2.05 -8.75
C ALA A 251 5.83 -2.08 -7.44
N GLY A 252 5.82 -3.22 -6.75
CA GLY A 252 5.18 -3.36 -5.44
C GLY A 252 5.80 -2.46 -4.37
N ALA A 253 7.13 -2.31 -4.37
CA ALA A 253 7.84 -1.40 -3.48
C ALA A 253 7.45 0.07 -3.74
N VAL A 254 7.39 0.49 -5.01
CA VAL A 254 6.96 1.86 -5.35
C VAL A 254 5.51 2.10 -4.93
N TRP A 255 4.59 1.17 -5.22
CA TRP A 255 3.20 1.30 -4.81
C TRP A 255 3.04 1.42 -3.30
N PHE A 256 3.81 0.63 -2.54
CA PHE A 256 3.78 0.68 -1.08
C PHE A 256 4.27 2.04 -0.57
N LEU A 257 5.42 2.51 -1.07
CA LEU A 257 5.96 3.80 -0.67
C LEU A 257 5.03 4.97 -1.07
N MET A 258 4.31 4.88 -2.19
CA MET A 258 3.29 5.86 -2.57
C MET A 258 2.07 5.90 -1.66
N VAL A 259 1.75 4.84 -0.90
CA VAL A 259 0.66 4.88 0.10
C VAL A 259 1.15 5.09 1.52
N TRP A 260 2.47 5.13 1.72
CA TRP A 260 3.06 5.40 3.02
C TRP A 260 2.75 6.85 3.45
N PRO A 261 2.19 7.09 4.65
CA PRO A 261 1.72 8.42 5.03
C PRO A 261 2.85 9.43 5.24
N ASP A 262 4.01 8.99 5.75
CA ASP A 262 5.15 9.87 5.97
C ASP A 262 5.97 10.03 4.68
N GLN A 263 5.59 11.00 3.85
CA GLN A 263 6.28 11.37 2.61
C GLN A 263 7.48 12.28 2.88
N ASN A 264 8.39 11.87 3.76
CA ASN A 264 9.63 12.58 4.01
C ASN A 264 10.56 12.59 2.77
N ALA A 265 11.65 13.39 2.82
CA ALA A 265 12.55 13.59 1.68
C ALA A 265 13.15 12.27 1.13
N SER A 266 13.48 11.32 2.01
CA SER A 266 14.04 10.03 1.60
C SER A 266 13.00 9.17 0.87
N VAL A 267 11.77 9.10 1.38
CA VAL A 267 10.66 8.39 0.72
C VAL A 267 10.37 8.99 -0.66
N GLN A 268 10.30 10.32 -0.74
CA GLN A 268 10.08 11.01 -2.02
C GLN A 268 11.22 10.77 -3.01
N ALA A 269 12.48 10.82 -2.57
CA ALA A 269 13.64 10.54 -3.40
C ALA A 269 13.62 9.10 -3.93
N SER A 270 13.27 8.13 -3.08
CA SER A 270 13.14 6.73 -3.46
C SER A 270 12.09 6.52 -4.55
N ILE A 271 10.90 7.09 -4.39
CA ILE A 271 9.81 6.99 -5.38
C ILE A 271 10.19 7.67 -6.69
N LYS A 272 10.71 8.90 -6.63
CA LYS A 272 11.13 9.66 -7.83
C LYS A 272 12.23 8.94 -8.60
N GLY A 273 13.22 8.36 -7.91
CA GLY A 273 14.29 7.58 -8.52
C GLY A 273 13.77 6.34 -9.25
N ALA A 274 12.84 5.61 -8.63
CA ALA A 274 12.21 4.45 -9.26
C ALA A 274 11.37 4.83 -10.48
N LEU A 275 10.57 5.91 -10.40
CA LEU A 275 9.80 6.41 -11.55
C LEU A 275 10.72 6.85 -12.70
N ALA A 276 11.81 7.54 -12.40
CA ALA A 276 12.81 7.91 -13.40
C ALA A 276 13.45 6.67 -14.06
N TRP A 277 13.74 5.63 -13.28
CA TRP A 277 14.26 4.37 -13.80
C TRP A 277 13.25 3.66 -14.72
N TYR A 278 11.97 3.59 -14.33
CA TYR A 278 10.91 3.01 -15.18
C TYR A 278 10.72 3.80 -16.47
N LYS A 279 10.80 5.13 -16.45
CA LYS A 279 10.76 5.95 -17.67
C LYS A 279 11.94 5.64 -18.59
N LYS A 280 13.15 5.62 -18.04
CA LYS A 280 14.39 5.38 -18.80
C LYS A 280 14.40 4.01 -19.47
N ASN A 281 13.93 2.97 -18.77
CA ASN A 281 14.05 1.58 -19.19
C ASN A 281 12.81 1.03 -19.90
N LYS A 282 11.87 1.90 -20.27
CA LYS A 282 10.68 1.53 -21.03
C LYS A 282 11.08 1.07 -22.44
N VAL A 283 10.64 -0.13 -22.81
CA VAL A 283 10.68 -0.62 -24.19
C VAL A 283 9.32 -0.35 -24.83
N SER A 284 9.29 0.47 -25.88
CA SER A 284 8.07 0.82 -26.61
C SER A 284 7.76 -0.21 -27.69
N ASP A 285 6.48 -0.30 -28.05
CA ASP A 285 5.97 -1.04 -29.21
C ASP A 285 6.30 -2.55 -29.21
N LEU A 286 6.54 -3.12 -28.02
CA LEU A 286 6.92 -4.52 -27.84
C LEU A 286 6.12 -5.17 -26.70
N LYS A 287 5.79 -6.45 -26.85
CA LYS A 287 5.19 -7.29 -25.81
C LYS A 287 5.95 -8.61 -25.69
N PHE A 288 5.93 -9.19 -24.50
CA PHE A 288 6.37 -10.56 -24.27
C PHE A 288 5.15 -11.47 -24.07
N SER A 289 5.04 -12.52 -24.89
CA SER A 289 3.92 -13.44 -24.86
C SER A 289 4.38 -14.85 -25.21
N LYS A 290 4.05 -15.82 -24.33
CA LYS A 290 4.33 -17.25 -24.53
C LYS A 290 5.79 -17.53 -24.96
N GLY A 291 6.74 -16.86 -24.32
CA GLY A 291 8.16 -17.04 -24.63
C GLY A 291 8.71 -16.25 -25.81
N ASN A 292 7.90 -15.41 -26.46
CA ASN A 292 8.30 -14.64 -27.65
C ASN A 292 8.14 -13.14 -27.44
N PHE A 293 9.02 -12.36 -28.08
CA PHE A 293 8.85 -10.93 -28.24
C PHE A 293 8.04 -10.65 -29.50
N VAL A 294 6.98 -9.84 -29.36
CA VAL A 294 6.02 -9.55 -30.44
C VAL A 294 5.87 -8.05 -30.54
N GLU A 295 6.12 -7.50 -31.72
CA GLU A 295 5.85 -6.09 -32.02
C GLU A 295 4.37 -5.79 -31.81
N SER A 296 4.08 -4.69 -31.13
CA SER A 296 2.73 -4.28 -30.78
C SER A 296 2.73 -2.77 -30.57
N GLN A 297 2.37 -2.01 -31.61
CA GLN A 297 2.29 -0.56 -31.55
C GLN A 297 1.48 -0.06 -30.34
N GLY A 298 2.01 0.93 -29.63
CA GLY A 298 1.45 1.51 -28.41
C GLY A 298 1.72 0.71 -27.13
N ALA A 299 2.31 -0.49 -27.23
CA ALA A 299 2.65 -1.29 -26.06
C ALA A 299 3.84 -0.70 -25.29
N SER A 300 3.92 -1.05 -24.01
CA SER A 300 5.03 -0.71 -23.13
C SER A 300 5.47 -1.97 -22.40
N MET A 301 6.78 -2.18 -22.32
CA MET A 301 7.36 -3.37 -21.70
C MET A 301 8.63 -3.01 -20.93
N TRP A 302 8.89 -3.80 -19.90
CA TRP A 302 10.14 -3.84 -19.16
C TRP A 302 10.59 -5.28 -19.04
N TYR A 303 11.90 -5.50 -19.06
CA TYR A 303 12.48 -6.81 -18.78
C TYR A 303 12.33 -7.12 -17.28
N ARG A 304 12.32 -8.41 -16.94
CA ARG A 304 12.25 -8.82 -15.54
C ARG A 304 13.56 -8.55 -14.80
N PHE A 305 14.70 -8.69 -15.48
CA PHE A 305 16.02 -8.54 -14.89
C PHE A 305 16.92 -7.59 -15.67
N TYR A 306 17.57 -6.70 -14.93
CA TYR A 306 18.57 -5.77 -15.41
C TYR A 306 19.83 -5.86 -14.55
N GLU A 307 20.99 -5.67 -15.15
CA GLU A 307 22.28 -5.61 -14.45
C GLU A 307 22.26 -4.56 -13.35
N VAL A 308 22.75 -4.92 -12.16
CA VAL A 308 22.79 -4.01 -10.99
C VAL A 308 23.50 -2.70 -11.33
N ASN A 309 24.58 -2.74 -12.11
CA ASN A 309 25.45 -1.58 -12.29
C ASN A 309 25.12 -0.69 -13.50
N ASN A 310 24.46 -1.20 -14.56
CA ASN A 310 24.39 -0.46 -15.83
C ASN A 310 23.07 -0.56 -16.62
N ASP A 311 22.00 -1.12 -16.05
CA ASP A 311 20.67 -1.20 -16.71
C ASP A 311 20.64 -2.05 -17.99
N ASN A 312 21.66 -2.86 -18.29
CA ASN A 312 21.54 -3.84 -19.37
C ASN A 312 20.57 -4.94 -18.94
N TYR A 313 19.57 -5.28 -19.75
CA TYR A 313 18.72 -6.43 -19.46
C TYR A 313 19.46 -7.75 -19.71
N PHE A 314 19.00 -8.83 -19.10
CA PHE A 314 19.49 -10.17 -19.39
C PHE A 314 18.43 -11.26 -19.16
N PHE A 315 18.68 -12.42 -19.75
CA PHE A 315 18.02 -13.71 -19.51
C PHE A 315 19.03 -14.69 -18.94
N CYS A 316 18.56 -15.76 -18.29
CA CYS A 316 19.39 -16.77 -17.65
C CYS A 316 18.69 -18.12 -17.65
N ASP A 317 19.44 -19.21 -17.64
CA ASP A 317 18.92 -20.57 -17.61
C ASP A 317 19.33 -21.31 -16.32
N ARG A 318 19.04 -22.62 -16.27
CA ARG A 318 19.24 -23.50 -15.11
C ARG A 318 20.70 -23.71 -14.73
N GLU A 319 21.63 -23.54 -15.68
CA GLU A 319 23.08 -23.59 -15.44
C GLU A 319 23.62 -22.27 -14.86
N GLY A 320 22.73 -21.30 -14.60
CA GLY A 320 23.05 -20.08 -13.86
C GLY A 320 23.83 -19.07 -14.69
N GLU A 321 24.70 -18.31 -14.02
CA GLU A 321 25.36 -17.13 -14.60
C GLU A 321 26.13 -17.40 -15.91
N SER A 322 26.62 -18.62 -16.13
CA SER A 322 27.29 -19.01 -17.39
C SER A 322 26.37 -18.98 -18.63
N THR A 323 25.05 -18.98 -18.43
CA THR A 323 24.04 -18.94 -19.51
C THR A 323 23.46 -17.55 -19.72
N LYS A 324 23.99 -16.54 -19.01
CA LYS A 324 23.51 -15.17 -19.11
C LYS A 324 23.63 -14.66 -20.54
N THR A 325 22.53 -14.14 -21.06
CA THR A 325 22.41 -13.74 -22.47
C THR A 325 21.40 -12.62 -22.64
N GLN A 326 21.50 -11.86 -23.74
CA GLN A 326 20.47 -10.89 -24.17
C GLN A 326 19.59 -11.43 -25.30
N ASP A 327 19.83 -12.67 -25.71
CA ASP A 327 19.05 -13.37 -26.72
C ASP A 327 18.23 -14.47 -26.04
N ILE A 328 16.91 -14.27 -25.97
CA ILE A 328 15.99 -15.20 -25.33
C ILE A 328 15.89 -16.55 -26.07
N MET A 329 16.34 -16.62 -27.32
CA MET A 329 16.39 -17.88 -28.06
C MET A 329 17.57 -18.76 -27.64
N LYS A 330 18.53 -18.21 -26.89
CA LYS A 330 19.68 -18.96 -26.33
C LYS A 330 19.42 -19.60 -24.96
N ILE A 331 18.27 -19.31 -24.33
CA ILE A 331 17.83 -20.08 -23.17
C ILE A 331 16.89 -21.22 -23.62
N SER A 332 16.84 -22.27 -22.83
CA SER A 332 16.01 -23.46 -23.02
C SER A 332 14.55 -23.09 -23.21
N GLU A 333 13.86 -23.86 -24.04
CA GLU A 333 12.43 -23.67 -24.29
C GLU A 333 11.61 -23.74 -23.00
N GLU A 334 12.00 -24.62 -22.07
CA GLU A 334 11.36 -24.79 -20.77
C GLU A 334 11.42 -23.51 -19.93
N ARG A 335 12.56 -22.82 -19.87
CA ARG A 335 12.68 -21.52 -19.17
C ARG A 335 12.07 -20.39 -19.97
N ARG A 336 12.20 -20.38 -21.29
CA ARG A 336 11.63 -19.34 -22.15
C ARG A 336 10.10 -19.28 -22.05
N THR A 337 9.44 -20.44 -22.05
CA THR A 337 7.97 -20.53 -22.07
C THR A 337 7.35 -20.67 -20.68
N GLY A 338 8.08 -21.26 -19.72
CA GLY A 338 7.61 -21.50 -18.36
C GLY A 338 7.89 -20.38 -17.35
N TYR A 339 8.52 -19.28 -17.77
CA TYR A 339 8.84 -18.15 -16.90
C TYR A 339 8.59 -16.81 -17.60
N GLN A 340 8.08 -15.83 -16.86
CA GLN A 340 7.83 -14.50 -17.39
C GLN A 340 9.11 -13.67 -17.35
N TRP A 341 9.72 -13.43 -18.52
CA TRP A 341 10.99 -12.70 -18.66
C TRP A 341 10.83 -11.20 -18.91
N ALA A 342 9.63 -10.75 -19.28
CA ALA A 342 9.30 -9.35 -19.48
C ALA A 342 7.78 -9.13 -19.39
N GLY A 343 7.36 -7.88 -19.25
CA GLY A 343 5.95 -7.52 -19.17
C GLY A 343 5.73 -6.03 -18.99
N ASP A 344 4.45 -5.63 -18.96
CA ASP A 344 4.08 -4.27 -18.58
C ASP A 344 4.05 -4.14 -17.05
N TYR A 345 5.17 -3.72 -16.48
CA TYR A 345 5.31 -3.49 -15.04
C TYR A 345 5.20 -2.01 -14.67
N GLY A 346 5.51 -1.11 -15.61
CA GLY A 346 5.72 0.31 -15.37
C GLY A 346 4.59 1.23 -15.83
N SER A 347 3.73 0.85 -16.76
CA SER A 347 2.76 1.80 -17.36
C SER A 347 1.83 2.41 -16.32
N ALA A 348 1.32 1.57 -15.40
CA ALA A 348 0.46 2.04 -14.33
C ALA A 348 1.20 2.96 -13.34
N LEU A 349 2.48 2.68 -13.05
CA LEU A 349 3.30 3.54 -12.18
C LEU A 349 3.49 4.91 -12.80
N LEU A 350 3.85 4.93 -14.08
CA LEU A 350 4.08 6.18 -14.81
C LEU A 350 2.80 7.01 -14.94
N SER A 351 1.62 6.36 -15.09
CA SER A 351 0.35 7.10 -15.11
C SER A 351 -0.02 7.71 -13.74
N ALA A 352 0.51 7.18 -12.64
CA ALA A 352 0.26 7.70 -11.28
C ALA A 352 1.20 8.85 -10.90
N GLU A 353 2.27 9.11 -11.66
CA GLU A 353 3.32 10.07 -11.29
C GLU A 353 2.78 11.50 -11.12
N SER A 354 2.01 12.02 -12.09
CA SER A 354 1.50 13.39 -12.02
C SER A 354 0.63 13.62 -10.77
N ALA A 355 -0.23 12.64 -10.44
CA ALA A 355 -1.02 12.66 -9.22
C ALA A 355 -0.13 12.59 -7.96
N TYR A 356 0.92 11.77 -7.98
CA TYR A 356 1.88 11.68 -6.87
C TYR A 356 2.61 13.00 -6.63
N LEU A 357 3.16 13.61 -7.69
CA LEU A 357 3.89 14.88 -7.62
C LEU A 357 2.98 16.01 -7.12
N SER A 358 1.73 16.05 -7.57
CA SER A 358 0.73 17.00 -7.09
C SER A 358 0.43 16.80 -5.59
N ALA A 359 0.30 15.55 -5.15
CA ALA A 359 0.02 15.23 -3.76
C ALA A 359 1.16 15.64 -2.80
N ILE A 360 2.42 15.43 -3.17
CA ILE A 360 3.56 15.83 -2.33
C ILE A 360 3.82 17.34 -2.37
N ALA A 361 3.50 18.03 -3.46
CA ALA A 361 3.59 19.50 -3.54
C ALA A 361 2.61 20.18 -2.56
N ALA A 362 1.42 19.60 -2.37
CA ALA A 362 0.43 20.09 -1.42
C ALA A 362 0.92 20.04 0.04
N ILE A 363 1.80 19.10 0.39
CA ILE A 363 2.42 19.02 1.72
C ILE A 363 3.27 20.28 1.99
N GLY A 364 4.10 20.67 1.01
CA GLY A 364 5.01 21.82 1.13
C GLY A 364 4.30 23.15 1.27
N ILE A 365 3.20 23.36 0.53
CA ILE A 365 2.40 24.60 0.57
C ILE A 365 1.72 24.78 1.94
N SER A 366 1.26 23.70 2.56
CA SER A 366 0.65 23.77 3.90
C SER A 366 1.65 24.04 5.02
N SER A 367 2.93 23.70 4.81
CA SER A 367 4.00 23.96 5.78
C SER A 367 4.50 25.41 5.74
N SER A 368 4.42 26.08 4.60
CA SER A 368 4.85 27.48 4.46
C SER A 368 3.79 28.50 4.87
N SER A 369 2.50 28.18 4.69
CA SER A 369 1.38 29.04 5.11
C SER A 369 1.19 29.14 6.63
N SER A 370 1.82 28.27 7.41
CA SER A 370 1.80 28.30 8.89
C SER A 370 2.94 29.11 9.50
N SER A 371 3.77 29.78 8.69
CA SER A 371 4.95 30.55 9.13
C SER A 371 4.83 32.07 8.95
N SER A 372 3.66 32.65 9.23
CA SER A 372 3.51 34.11 9.30
C SER A 372 3.51 34.59 10.76
N THR A 373 4.69 34.93 11.27
CA THR A 373 4.85 35.69 12.51
C THR A 373 4.61 37.18 12.20
N PRO A 374 3.83 37.94 12.99
CA PRO A 374 3.73 39.39 12.79
C PRO A 374 5.02 40.06 13.26
N ALA A 375 5.70 40.76 12.35
CA ALA A 375 6.80 41.64 12.71
C ALA A 375 6.26 42.87 13.44
N SER A 376 6.61 43.01 14.72
CA SER A 376 6.43 44.25 15.48
C SER A 376 7.52 45.26 15.07
N SER A 377 7.13 46.35 14.44
CA SER A 377 7.98 47.51 14.20
C SER A 377 7.84 48.52 15.35
N SER A 378 8.96 49.05 15.83
CA SER A 378 9.00 50.29 16.61
C SER A 378 10.05 51.23 16.02
N SER A 379 9.53 52.32 15.43
CA SER A 379 10.02 53.70 15.38
C SER A 379 11.51 54.03 15.14
N VAL A 380 11.77 54.68 14.00
CA VAL A 380 12.73 55.80 13.84
C VAL A 380 12.10 56.83 12.87
N PRO A 381 12.18 58.17 13.10
CA PRO A 381 11.43 59.17 12.32
C PRO A 381 12.28 59.93 11.26
N GLN A 382 11.57 60.70 10.43
CA GLN A 382 12.01 61.80 9.51
C GLN A 382 12.63 61.36 8.16
N SER A 383 12.38 61.99 7.00
CA SER A 383 11.70 63.25 6.63
C SER A 383 11.34 63.29 5.13
N SER A 384 10.31 64.11 4.82
CA SER A 384 10.12 64.99 3.64
C SER A 384 9.97 64.44 2.21
N SER A 385 8.82 64.84 1.62
CA SER A 385 8.61 65.55 0.35
C SER A 385 7.85 64.83 -0.78
N SER A 386 6.62 65.30 -0.95
CA SER A 386 5.96 65.77 -2.19
C SER A 386 5.46 64.77 -3.25
N ASP A 387 4.14 64.91 -3.45
CA ASP A 387 3.40 64.85 -4.71
C ASP A 387 2.60 63.57 -5.09
N VAL A 388 1.29 63.79 -5.04
CA VAL A 388 0.12 63.05 -5.54
C VAL A 388 -0.48 64.02 -6.60
N PRO A 389 -1.10 63.62 -7.73
CA PRO A 389 -2.31 62.77 -7.75
C PRO A 389 -2.41 61.84 -9.00
N SER A 390 -3.39 60.97 -9.24
CA SER A 390 -4.83 61.00 -8.93
C SER A 390 -5.50 59.73 -9.52
N PHE A 391 -6.56 59.22 -8.86
CA PHE A 391 -7.75 58.49 -9.39
C PHE A 391 -7.56 57.15 -10.16
N SER A 392 -8.46 56.17 -10.17
CA SER A 392 -9.67 55.74 -9.45
C SER A 392 -9.95 54.31 -10.00
N SER A 393 -10.50 53.33 -9.29
CA SER A 393 -11.92 53.28 -8.94
C SER A 393 -12.21 52.14 -7.95
N SER A 394 -13.18 52.42 -7.10
CA SER A 394 -13.78 51.60 -6.06
C SER A 394 -14.41 50.30 -6.56
N SER A 395 -14.44 49.28 -5.71
CA SER A 395 -15.69 48.89 -5.01
C SER A 395 -15.43 47.75 -4.05
N ASP A 396 -15.65 48.04 -2.77
CA ASP A 396 -15.78 47.07 -1.68
C ASP A 396 -16.91 46.06 -1.96
N ILE A 397 -16.64 44.78 -1.71
CA ILE A 397 -17.68 43.83 -1.28
C ILE A 397 -17.10 43.04 -0.11
N GLU A 398 -17.78 43.17 1.02
CA GLU A 398 -17.59 42.45 2.28
C GLU A 398 -17.48 40.94 2.08
N SER A 399 -16.38 40.34 2.54
CA SER A 399 -16.24 38.90 2.67
C SER A 399 -16.94 38.44 3.95
N SER A 400 -18.14 37.87 3.83
CA SER A 400 -18.70 37.03 4.88
C SER A 400 -18.07 35.63 4.79
N SER A 401 -17.27 35.31 5.80
CA SER A 401 -16.68 33.99 6.02
C SER A 401 -17.79 32.95 6.23
N SER A 402 -17.92 31.99 5.31
CA SER A 402 -18.65 30.74 5.59
C SER A 402 -17.69 29.56 5.47
N GLY A 403 -17.52 28.87 6.59
CA GLY A 403 -16.57 27.77 6.77
C GLY A 403 -16.80 26.61 5.82
N THR A 404 -15.70 26.01 5.38
CA THR A 404 -15.70 24.89 4.44
C THR A 404 -15.92 23.58 5.19
N THR A 405 -17.03 22.89 4.93
CA THR A 405 -17.27 21.51 5.39
C THR A 405 -16.57 20.52 4.46
N ALA A 406 -15.73 19.63 4.99
CA ALA A 406 -15.10 18.56 4.20
C ALA A 406 -16.06 17.35 4.07
N PHE A 407 -16.17 16.80 2.87
CA PHE A 407 -16.97 15.59 2.60
C PHE A 407 -16.05 14.46 2.10
N ALA A 408 -16.24 13.25 2.63
CA ALA A 408 -15.59 12.03 2.16
C ALA A 408 -16.65 11.03 1.69
N ALA A 409 -16.65 10.69 0.40
CA ALA A 409 -17.42 9.56 -0.13
C ALA A 409 -16.51 8.32 -0.14
N VAL A 410 -16.86 7.31 0.66
CA VAL A 410 -16.14 6.03 0.69
C VAL A 410 -17.05 4.97 0.07
N PRO A 411 -16.79 4.51 -1.16
CA PRO A 411 -17.50 3.36 -1.70
C PRO A 411 -17.03 2.10 -0.95
N ASP A 412 -17.99 1.39 -0.33
CA ASP A 412 -17.76 0.05 0.21
C ASP A 412 -18.21 -0.96 -0.86
N LEU A 413 -17.24 -1.69 -1.42
CA LEU A 413 -17.50 -2.68 -2.47
C LEU A 413 -17.48 -4.06 -1.83
N GLN A 414 -18.65 -4.56 -1.43
CA GLN A 414 -18.82 -5.95 -1.01
C GLN A 414 -19.56 -6.73 -2.12
N GLY A 415 -18.95 -7.82 -2.58
CA GLY A 415 -19.54 -8.90 -3.39
C GLY A 415 -20.58 -8.52 -4.45
N GLY A 416 -20.17 -8.34 -5.71
CA GLY A 416 -21.01 -8.43 -6.92
C GLY A 416 -22.13 -7.38 -7.12
N CYS A 417 -22.58 -6.71 -6.05
CA CYS A 417 -23.53 -5.61 -6.03
C CYS A 417 -22.93 -4.51 -5.16
N ALA A 418 -22.62 -3.33 -5.72
CA ALA A 418 -22.03 -2.25 -4.94
C ALA A 418 -23.09 -1.62 -4.02
N LEU A 419 -22.83 -1.63 -2.73
CA LEU A 419 -23.63 -0.94 -1.73
C LEU A 419 -22.91 0.36 -1.37
N VAL A 420 -23.32 1.46 -2.02
CA VAL A 420 -22.69 2.76 -1.82
C VAL A 420 -23.30 3.42 -0.59
N ASN A 421 -22.45 3.69 0.42
CA ASN A 421 -22.83 4.44 1.62
C ASN A 421 -22.40 5.90 1.45
N LEU A 422 -23.35 6.82 1.37
CA LEU A 422 -23.09 8.26 1.39
C LEU A 422 -23.30 8.77 2.81
N ARG A 423 -22.20 9.16 3.46
CA ARG A 423 -22.20 9.68 4.83
C ARG A 423 -21.94 11.19 4.82
N VAL A 424 -22.83 11.93 5.46
CA VAL A 424 -22.72 13.38 5.64
C VAL A 424 -22.36 13.65 7.10
N PHE A 425 -21.27 14.37 7.34
CA PHE A 425 -20.83 14.76 8.67
C PHE A 425 -21.00 16.27 8.87
N SER A 426 -21.32 16.68 10.10
CA SER A 426 -21.36 18.09 10.49
C SER A 426 -19.95 18.65 10.58
N ILE A 427 -19.84 19.98 10.69
CA ILE A 427 -18.56 20.67 10.93
C ILE A 427 -17.83 20.16 12.19
N ASN A 428 -18.56 19.55 13.13
CA ASN A 428 -18.02 18.99 14.37
C ASN A 428 -17.78 17.47 14.26
N GLY A 429 -17.83 16.90 13.06
CA GLY A 429 -17.54 15.49 12.79
C GLY A 429 -18.65 14.51 13.20
N GLN A 430 -19.85 14.99 13.58
CA GLN A 430 -20.98 14.10 13.86
C GLN A 430 -21.66 13.64 12.56
N LEU A 431 -22.00 12.36 12.46
CA LEU A 431 -22.78 11.84 11.33
C LEU A 431 -24.19 12.44 11.36
N VAL A 432 -24.53 13.23 10.35
CA VAL A 432 -25.84 13.90 10.21
C VAL A 432 -26.78 13.05 9.36
N LYS A 433 -26.26 12.39 8.31
CA LYS A 433 -27.10 11.59 7.40
C LYS A 433 -26.31 10.43 6.80
N ASN A 434 -26.98 9.29 6.66
CA ASN A 434 -26.46 8.12 5.96
C ASN A 434 -27.50 7.68 4.92
N VAL A 435 -27.06 7.52 3.67
CA VAL A 435 -27.92 7.03 2.58
C VAL A 435 -27.27 5.81 1.94
N GLN A 436 -28.03 4.73 1.85
CA GLN A 436 -27.60 3.48 1.22
C GLN A 436 -28.23 3.35 -0.16
N VAL A 437 -27.40 3.05 -1.17
CA VAL A 437 -27.85 2.79 -2.53
C VAL A 437 -27.27 1.46 -3.00
N LEU A 438 -28.13 0.56 -3.44
CA LEU A 438 -27.79 -0.74 -4.03
C LEU A 438 -27.73 -0.61 -5.55
N SER A 439 -26.59 -0.92 -6.19
CA SER A 439 -26.55 -1.10 -7.65
C SER A 439 -25.27 -1.81 -8.12
N SER A 440 -25.36 -2.56 -9.21
CA SER A 440 -24.29 -3.43 -9.71
C SER A 440 -23.23 -2.75 -10.59
N ASN A 441 -23.35 -1.47 -10.96
CA ASN A 441 -22.30 -0.73 -11.69
C ASN A 441 -22.53 0.79 -11.61
N VAL A 442 -21.83 1.48 -10.69
CA VAL A 442 -22.01 2.93 -10.48
C VAL A 442 -20.68 3.69 -10.59
N SER A 443 -20.70 4.80 -11.33
CA SER A 443 -19.75 5.91 -11.15
C SER A 443 -20.50 7.10 -10.54
N THR A 444 -19.89 7.78 -9.56
CA THR A 444 -20.51 8.92 -8.85
C THR A 444 -19.70 10.18 -9.08
N GLN A 445 -20.38 11.29 -9.37
CA GLN A 445 -19.78 12.63 -9.41
C GLN A 445 -20.53 13.54 -8.43
N VAL A 446 -19.79 14.37 -7.71
CA VAL A 446 -20.34 15.38 -6.79
C VAL A 446 -19.97 16.75 -7.30
N LYS A 447 -20.98 17.59 -7.53
CA LYS A 447 -20.79 18.99 -7.95
C LYS A 447 -21.34 19.94 -6.89
N GLN A 448 -20.51 20.89 -6.48
CA GLN A 448 -20.92 21.96 -5.58
C GLN A 448 -21.67 23.05 -6.36
N LEU A 449 -22.82 23.49 -5.81
CA LEU A 449 -23.62 24.60 -6.32
C LEU A 449 -23.59 25.77 -5.31
N PRO A 450 -24.04 26.98 -5.70
CA PRO A 450 -24.13 28.13 -4.81
C PRO A 450 -24.96 27.85 -3.55
N GLN A 451 -24.73 28.64 -2.51
CA GLN A 451 -25.44 28.57 -1.21
C GLN A 451 -25.30 27.22 -0.48
N GLY A 452 -24.24 26.44 -0.73
CA GLY A 452 -23.99 25.19 0.01
C GLY A 452 -24.96 24.05 -0.37
N THR A 453 -25.54 24.12 -1.57
CA THR A 453 -26.31 23.02 -2.16
C THR A 453 -25.36 22.11 -2.94
N TYR A 454 -25.55 20.79 -2.85
CA TYR A 454 -24.74 19.82 -3.57
C TYR A 454 -25.60 18.95 -4.47
N LEU A 455 -25.10 18.72 -5.69
CA LEU A 455 -25.69 17.80 -6.64
C LEU A 455 -24.85 16.52 -6.66
N VAL A 456 -25.47 15.39 -6.34
CA VAL A 456 -24.86 14.07 -6.49
C VAL A 456 -25.45 13.42 -7.74
N GLU A 457 -24.59 13.15 -8.71
CA GLU A 457 -24.94 12.49 -9.96
C GLU A 457 -24.41 11.06 -9.95
N THR A 458 -25.30 10.12 -10.22
CA THR A 458 -25.00 8.68 -10.22
C THR A 458 -25.25 8.18 -11.64
N ARG A 459 -24.21 7.66 -12.30
CA ARG A 459 -24.33 7.07 -13.66
C ARG A 459 -24.31 5.55 -13.58
N MET A 460 -25.24 4.92 -14.29
CA MET A 460 -25.30 3.46 -14.48
C MET A 460 -25.24 3.18 -15.98
N GLY A 461 -24.09 2.68 -16.46
CA GLY A 461 -23.86 2.55 -17.91
C GLY A 461 -23.86 3.90 -18.63
N ASN A 462 -24.36 3.93 -19.87
CA ASN A 462 -24.35 5.13 -20.72
C ASN A 462 -25.56 6.08 -20.50
N ASP A 463 -26.55 5.70 -19.69
CA ASP A 463 -27.77 6.50 -19.46
C ASP A 463 -27.86 7.08 -18.04
N PHE A 464 -28.42 8.28 -17.93
CA PHE A 464 -28.62 9.00 -16.67
C PHE A 464 -29.93 8.57 -15.99
N HIS A 465 -29.85 8.07 -14.76
CA HIS A 465 -31.06 7.55 -14.09
C HIS A 465 -31.51 8.27 -12.82
N LYS A 466 -30.67 8.98 -12.05
CA LYS A 466 -31.16 9.72 -10.86
C LYS A 466 -30.30 10.94 -10.51
N LYS A 467 -30.96 12.09 -10.35
CA LYS A 467 -30.41 13.31 -9.75
C LYS A 467 -30.94 13.41 -8.33
N LEU A 468 -30.05 13.42 -7.33
CA LEU A 468 -30.44 13.72 -5.96
C LEU A 468 -29.90 15.11 -5.61
N GLN A 469 -30.81 16.03 -5.34
CA GLN A 469 -30.47 17.36 -4.85
C GLN A 469 -30.51 17.33 -3.32
N VAL A 470 -29.36 17.54 -2.68
CA VAL A 470 -29.28 17.62 -1.22
C VAL A 470 -29.24 19.10 -0.85
N VAL A 471 -30.32 19.56 -0.24
CA VAL A 471 -30.47 20.93 0.29
C VAL A 471 -30.04 20.93 1.76
N ARG A 472 -29.42 22.04 2.18
CA ARG A 472 -28.78 22.31 3.49
C ARG A 472 -29.36 21.55 4.69
#